data_AF-A0A165RYE9-F1
#
_entry.id   AF-A0A165RYE9-F1
#
_cell.length_a   1.000
_cell.length_b   1.000
_cell.length_c   1.000
_cell.angle_alpha   90.00
_cell.angle_beta   90.00
_cell.angle_gamma   90.00
#
_symmetry.space_group_name_H-M   'P 1'
#
loop_
_entity.id
_entity.type
_entity.pdbx_description
1 polymer ?
#
loop_
_entity_poly.entity_id
_entity_poly.type
_entity_poly.pdbx_seq_one_letter_code
_entity_poly.pdbx_strand_id
1 'polypeptide(L)'
;MEDYQSSCPEGLEDYYPPFLDVFPEGDIVQIGAGYSLIGDEGQCHWVRGPINLPSNAGYDCFEAMIDSSWFCSPLFINIKLRKQDVPISFPRHRPLLQVVQLPNTILPKTPIVQPEITEMDGSSQEFWQAWARSYDKRNGGRSGSYASEQRRINTQYAVAD
;
A
#
# COMPACT_ATOMS: atom_id res chain seq x y z
N MET A 1 10.53 3.74 -21.93
CA MET A 1 9.60 3.92 -23.07
C MET A 1 10.20 3.30 -24.32
N GLU A 2 11.46 3.63 -24.65
CA GLU A 2 12.24 2.91 -25.69
C GLU A 2 12.25 1.38 -25.48
N ASP A 3 12.43 0.91 -24.24
CA ASP A 3 12.43 -0.53 -23.95
C ASP A 3 11.05 -1.21 -24.17
N TYR A 4 9.93 -0.49 -23.96
CA TYR A 4 8.60 -1.05 -24.19
C TYR A 4 8.29 -1.13 -25.69
N GLN A 5 8.43 0.00 -26.40
CA GLN A 5 8.11 0.07 -27.82
C GLN A 5 8.96 -0.89 -28.68
N SER A 6 10.18 -1.20 -28.22
CA SER A 6 11.06 -2.17 -28.89
C SER A 6 10.78 -3.64 -28.54
N SER A 7 10.08 -3.90 -27.43
CA SER A 7 9.85 -5.25 -26.90
C SER A 7 8.39 -5.69 -26.95
N CYS A 8 7.45 -4.77 -27.19
CA CYS A 8 6.03 -5.09 -27.22
C CYS A 8 5.66 -5.88 -28.50
N PRO A 9 4.72 -6.83 -28.42
CA PRO A 9 4.14 -7.45 -29.60
C PRO A 9 3.53 -6.41 -30.55
N GLU A 10 3.51 -6.74 -31.84
CA GLU A 10 2.89 -5.92 -32.88
C GLU A 10 1.42 -5.64 -32.55
N GLY A 11 1.02 -4.37 -32.65
CA GLY A 11 -0.35 -3.91 -32.41
C GLY A 11 -0.66 -3.55 -30.95
N LEU A 12 0.32 -3.62 -30.04
CA LEU A 12 0.19 -3.24 -28.63
C LEU A 12 0.96 -1.96 -28.26
N GLU A 13 1.59 -1.29 -29.21
CA GLU A 13 2.52 -0.16 -28.98
C GLU A 13 1.89 0.99 -28.18
N ASP A 14 0.58 1.21 -28.35
CA ASP A 14 -0.17 2.31 -27.73
C ASP A 14 -0.78 1.96 -26.36
N TYR A 15 -0.63 0.72 -25.88
CA TYR A 15 -1.30 0.24 -24.66
C TYR A 15 -0.51 0.49 -23.37
N TYR A 16 0.75 0.92 -23.46
CA TYR A 16 1.55 1.24 -22.27
C TYR A 16 1.28 2.67 -21.81
N PRO A 17 1.07 2.89 -20.51
CA PRO A 17 0.88 4.24 -20.00
C PRO A 17 2.14 5.09 -20.24
N PRO A 18 1.98 6.42 -20.37
CA PRO A 18 3.13 7.32 -20.40
C PRO A 18 4.07 7.08 -19.21
N PHE A 19 5.38 7.23 -19.43
CA PHE A 19 6.36 7.18 -18.34
C PHE A 19 6.05 8.22 -17.26
N LEU A 20 5.60 9.40 -17.69
CA LEU A 20 5.23 10.50 -16.82
C LEU A 20 3.91 11.06 -17.33
N ASP A 21 2.91 11.16 -16.46
CA ASP A 21 1.63 11.78 -16.76
C ASP A 21 1.22 12.75 -15.64
N VAL A 22 0.44 13.76 -15.97
CA VAL A 22 0.04 14.83 -15.04
C VAL A 22 -1.47 14.83 -14.91
N PHE A 23 -1.95 14.77 -13.68
CA PHE A 23 -3.37 14.81 -13.38
C PHE A 23 -3.94 16.23 -13.54
N PRO A 24 -5.23 16.39 -13.87
CA PRO A 24 -5.86 17.70 -14.05
C PRO A 24 -5.70 18.66 -12.87
N GLU A 25 -5.58 18.13 -11.65
CA GLU A 25 -5.38 18.87 -10.41
C GLU A 25 -3.99 19.54 -10.34
N GLY A 26 -3.06 19.19 -11.23
CA GLY A 26 -1.79 19.89 -11.47
C GLY A 26 -0.66 19.62 -10.46
N ASP A 27 -0.98 19.17 -9.25
CA ASP A 27 0.01 18.81 -8.21
C ASP A 27 0.21 17.29 -8.05
N ILE A 28 -0.43 16.49 -8.91
CA ILE A 28 -0.31 15.03 -8.92
C ILE A 28 0.30 14.56 -10.23
N VAL A 29 1.30 13.70 -10.11
CA VAL A 29 2.03 13.12 -11.24
C VAL A 29 2.04 11.61 -11.12
N GLN A 30 1.75 10.92 -12.22
CA GLN A 30 1.92 9.47 -12.35
C GLN A 30 3.29 9.17 -12.91
N ILE A 31 4.03 8.27 -12.25
CA ILE A 31 5.33 7.80 -12.71
C ILE A 31 5.23 6.30 -13.02
N GLY A 32 5.39 5.95 -14.29
CA GLY A 32 5.51 4.58 -14.77
C GLY A 32 6.86 3.98 -14.37
N ALA A 33 6.84 2.79 -13.76
CA ALA A 33 8.03 2.15 -13.24
C ALA A 33 8.80 1.30 -14.26
N GLY A 34 8.21 1.05 -15.44
CA GLY A 34 8.80 0.16 -16.45
C GLY A 34 8.59 -1.33 -16.18
N TYR A 35 7.77 -1.69 -15.19
CA TYR A 35 7.48 -3.08 -14.81
C TYR A 35 6.01 -3.41 -15.00
N SER A 36 5.70 -4.69 -15.14
CA SER A 36 4.33 -5.24 -15.13
C SER A 36 4.13 -6.12 -13.90
N LEU A 37 2.90 -6.13 -13.38
CA LEU A 37 2.49 -7.02 -12.31
C LEU A 37 1.39 -7.95 -12.81
N ILE A 38 1.63 -9.25 -12.60
CA ILE A 38 0.63 -10.31 -12.73
C ILE A 38 0.57 -10.97 -11.36
N GLY A 39 -0.64 -11.08 -10.80
CA GLY A 39 -0.86 -11.75 -9.52
C GLY A 39 -1.64 -13.04 -9.69
N ASP A 40 -1.42 -13.97 -8.76
CA ASP A 40 -2.18 -15.21 -8.71
C ASP A 40 -3.62 -14.98 -8.22
N GLU A 41 -4.50 -15.95 -8.50
CA GLU A 41 -5.86 -15.97 -7.95
C GLU A 41 -5.82 -15.93 -6.41
N GLY A 42 -6.76 -15.22 -5.81
CA GLY A 42 -6.80 -15.07 -4.36
C GLY A 42 -5.81 -14.06 -3.79
N GLN A 43 -5.05 -13.36 -4.63
CA GLN A 43 -4.09 -12.33 -4.20
C GLN A 43 -4.52 -10.93 -4.61
N CYS A 44 -4.10 -9.97 -3.81
CA CYS A 44 -4.10 -8.56 -4.16
C CYS A 44 -2.74 -7.95 -3.81
N HIS A 45 -2.44 -6.79 -4.36
CA HIS A 45 -1.12 -6.18 -4.25
C HIS A 45 -1.26 -4.72 -3.84
N TRP A 46 -0.61 -4.37 -2.74
CA TRP A 46 -0.53 -2.99 -2.27
C TRP A 46 0.71 -2.33 -2.85
N VAL A 47 0.50 -1.40 -3.78
CA VAL A 47 1.55 -0.58 -4.38
C VAL A 47 1.65 0.71 -3.58
N ARG A 48 2.83 1.00 -3.05
CA ARG A 48 3.05 2.12 -2.13
C ARG A 48 4.48 2.65 -2.19
N GLY A 49 4.76 3.76 -1.50
CA GLY A 49 6.13 4.18 -1.23
C GLY A 49 6.87 3.22 -0.27
N PRO A 50 8.22 3.12 -0.31
CA PRO A 50 8.96 2.19 0.53
C PRO A 50 8.85 2.50 2.03
N ILE A 51 8.31 1.56 2.81
CA ILE A 51 7.99 1.79 4.24
C ILE A 51 9.21 2.03 5.13
N ASN A 52 10.37 1.46 4.77
CA ASN A 52 11.59 1.50 5.59
C ASN A 52 12.53 2.65 5.21
N LEU A 53 12.10 3.55 4.31
CA LEU A 53 12.90 4.69 3.89
C LEU A 53 12.29 5.99 4.43
N PRO A 54 13.11 7.00 4.79
CA PRO A 54 12.60 8.30 5.23
C PRO A 54 11.69 8.93 4.17
N SER A 55 10.57 9.53 4.56
CA SER A 55 9.69 10.23 3.60
C SER A 55 10.45 11.30 2.81
N ASN A 56 10.13 11.47 1.54
CA ASN A 56 10.74 12.52 0.71
C ASN A 56 10.06 13.86 1.02
N ALA A 57 10.83 14.92 1.30
CA ALA A 57 10.25 16.24 1.58
C ALA A 57 9.67 16.94 0.33
N GLY A 58 9.93 16.41 -0.87
CA GLY A 58 9.46 16.96 -2.14
C GLY A 58 8.14 16.39 -2.64
N TYR A 59 7.74 15.20 -2.17
CA TYR A 59 6.51 14.54 -2.62
C TYR A 59 5.98 13.52 -1.62
N ASP A 60 4.67 13.29 -1.66
CA ASP A 60 3.99 12.19 -0.98
C ASP A 60 3.60 11.12 -2.01
N CYS A 61 3.79 9.84 -1.69
CA CYS A 61 3.30 8.75 -2.53
C CYS A 61 1.84 8.45 -2.20
N PHE A 62 0.98 8.40 -3.21
CA PHE A 62 -0.31 7.76 -3.09
C PHE A 62 -0.14 6.25 -3.16
N GLU A 63 -0.98 5.56 -2.40
CA GLU A 63 -1.00 4.11 -2.35
C GLU A 63 -2.18 3.59 -3.17
N ALA A 64 -2.01 2.42 -3.76
CA ALA A 64 -3.03 1.75 -4.56
C ALA A 64 -3.12 0.27 -4.18
N MET A 65 -4.33 -0.26 -4.26
CA MET A 65 -4.60 -1.69 -4.16
C MET A 65 -4.94 -2.22 -5.55
N ILE A 66 -4.19 -3.21 -6.02
CA ILE A 66 -4.44 -3.93 -7.26
C ILE A 66 -5.06 -5.28 -6.88
N ASP A 67 -6.34 -5.47 -7.18
CA ASP A 67 -6.97 -6.79 -7.13
C ASP A 67 -6.59 -7.54 -8.41
N SER A 68 -5.63 -8.45 -8.28
CA SER A 68 -5.01 -9.15 -9.40
C SER A 68 -5.75 -10.41 -9.82
N SER A 69 -6.96 -10.67 -9.28
CA SER A 69 -7.75 -11.85 -9.66
C SER A 69 -8.11 -11.89 -11.16
N TRP A 70 -8.12 -10.76 -11.84
CA TRP A 70 -8.37 -10.66 -13.29
C TRP A 70 -7.59 -9.55 -14.01
N PHE A 71 -6.89 -8.69 -13.28
CA PHE A 71 -6.27 -7.47 -13.82
C PHE A 71 -4.74 -7.59 -13.88
N CYS A 72 -4.19 -7.52 -15.11
CA CYS A 72 -2.76 -7.33 -15.35
C CYS A 72 -2.49 -5.82 -15.44
N SER A 73 -1.53 -5.32 -14.64
CA SER A 73 -1.28 -3.88 -14.58
C SER A 73 0.18 -3.55 -14.89
N PRO A 74 0.46 -2.51 -15.69
CA PRO A 74 1.74 -1.81 -15.57
C PRO A 74 1.87 -1.26 -14.14
N LEU A 75 3.06 -1.32 -13.58
CA LEU A 75 3.36 -0.70 -12.29
C LEU A 75 3.64 0.78 -12.51
N PHE A 76 2.85 1.60 -11.83
CA PHE A 76 3.05 3.03 -11.71
C PHE A 76 2.82 3.45 -10.26
N ILE A 77 3.24 4.66 -9.92
CA ILE A 77 2.91 5.27 -8.64
C ILE A 77 2.50 6.72 -8.88
N ASN A 78 1.42 7.11 -8.23
CA ASN A 78 0.98 8.51 -8.20
C ASN A 78 1.67 9.19 -7.04
N ILE A 79 2.21 10.38 -7.29
CA ILE A 79 2.83 11.21 -6.26
C ILE A 79 2.17 12.57 -6.22
N LYS A 80 2.00 13.12 -5.02
CA LYS A 80 1.61 14.51 -4.82
C LYS A 80 2.85 15.36 -4.60
N LEU A 81 3.07 16.36 -5.43
CA LEU A 81 4.18 17.30 -5.28
C LEU A 81 3.94 18.20 -4.07
N ARG A 82 4.93 18.28 -3.19
CA ARG A 82 4.90 19.11 -1.96
C ARG A 82 5.65 20.41 -2.10
N LYS A 83 6.50 20.52 -3.10
CA LYS A 83 7.27 21.71 -3.41
C LYS A 83 7.09 22.02 -4.89
N GLN A 84 6.78 23.28 -5.18
CA GLN A 84 6.69 23.82 -6.52
C GLN A 84 7.94 24.68 -6.79
N ASP A 85 8.21 24.96 -8.06
CA ASP A 85 9.31 25.81 -8.53
C ASP A 85 10.72 25.39 -8.09
N VAL A 86 10.88 24.16 -7.61
CA VAL A 86 12.16 23.56 -7.27
C VAL A 86 12.27 22.17 -7.90
N PRO A 87 13.44 21.77 -8.43
CA PRO A 87 13.63 20.42 -8.93
C PRO A 87 13.41 19.37 -7.83
N ILE A 88 12.65 18.33 -8.15
CA ILE A 88 12.47 17.14 -7.31
C ILE A 88 13.28 16.00 -7.96
N SER A 89 14.29 15.51 -7.25
CA SER A 89 15.20 14.47 -7.76
C SER A 89 14.76 13.08 -7.31
N PHE A 90 14.78 12.12 -8.24
CA PHE A 90 14.54 10.69 -8.00
C PHE A 90 15.83 9.91 -8.23
N PRO A 91 16.62 9.60 -7.17
CA PRO A 91 17.88 8.90 -7.32
C PRO A 91 17.66 7.44 -7.74
N ARG A 92 18.38 6.98 -8.77
CA ARG A 92 18.25 5.59 -9.28
C ARG A 92 18.57 4.51 -8.25
N HIS A 93 19.41 4.80 -7.26
CA HIS A 93 19.79 3.85 -6.20
C HIS A 93 18.76 3.77 -5.07
N ARG A 94 17.65 4.50 -5.16
CA ARG A 94 16.61 4.55 -4.15
C ARG A 94 15.28 4.12 -4.77
N PRO A 95 14.61 3.09 -4.22
CA PRO A 95 13.32 2.66 -4.76
C PRO A 95 12.29 3.77 -4.60
N LEU A 96 11.49 3.96 -5.64
CA LEU A 96 10.35 4.89 -5.64
C LEU A 96 9.07 4.21 -5.18
N LEU A 97 8.92 2.91 -5.46
CA LEU A 97 7.75 2.12 -5.09
C LEU A 97 8.16 0.80 -4.43
N GLN A 98 7.23 0.25 -3.67
CA GLN A 98 7.25 -1.06 -3.05
C GLN A 98 5.91 -1.74 -3.36
N VAL A 99 5.98 -3.00 -3.78
CA VAL A 99 4.80 -3.87 -3.96
C VAL A 99 4.75 -4.82 -2.78
N VAL A 100 3.63 -4.84 -2.07
CA VAL A 100 3.38 -5.75 -0.95
C VAL A 100 2.24 -6.69 -1.35
N GLN A 101 2.54 -7.98 -1.43
CA GLN A 101 1.54 -9.00 -1.69
C GLN A 101 0.68 -9.21 -0.45
N LEU A 102 -0.64 -9.29 -0.64
CA LEU A 102 -1.64 -9.48 0.40
C LEU A 102 -2.68 -10.50 -0.07
N PRO A 103 -3.21 -11.36 0.82
CA PRO A 103 -4.32 -12.24 0.46
C PRO A 103 -5.55 -11.37 0.14
N ASN A 104 -6.32 -11.72 -0.89
CA ASN A 104 -7.50 -10.92 -1.27
C ASN A 104 -8.61 -10.92 -0.21
N THR A 105 -8.50 -11.74 0.84
CA THR A 105 -9.38 -11.70 2.02
C THR A 105 -9.29 -10.39 2.78
N ILE A 106 -8.23 -9.59 2.59
CA ILE A 106 -8.15 -8.23 3.13
C ILE A 106 -9.10 -7.26 2.40
N LEU A 107 -9.51 -7.60 1.17
CA LEU A 107 -10.53 -6.87 0.45
C LEU A 107 -11.90 -7.40 0.90
N PRO A 108 -12.81 -6.53 1.34
CA PRO A 108 -14.12 -6.97 1.80
C PRO A 108 -14.92 -7.60 0.66
N LYS A 109 -15.29 -8.88 0.84
CA LYS A 109 -16.18 -9.60 -0.08
C LYS A 109 -17.67 -9.30 0.17
N THR A 110 -17.97 -8.64 1.29
CA THR A 110 -19.31 -8.29 1.77
C THR A 110 -19.31 -6.80 2.15
N PRO A 111 -20.43 -6.06 2.03
CA PRO A 111 -20.53 -4.71 2.56
C PRO A 111 -20.04 -4.66 4.01
N ILE A 112 -18.93 -3.95 4.26
CA ILE A 112 -18.42 -3.77 5.62
C ILE A 112 -19.42 -2.88 6.36
N VAL A 113 -19.90 -3.34 7.51
CA VAL A 113 -20.50 -2.45 8.51
C VAL A 113 -19.45 -1.41 8.84
N GLN A 114 -19.75 -0.14 8.59
CA GLN A 114 -18.79 0.94 8.85
C GLN A 114 -18.26 0.82 10.28
N PRO A 115 -16.93 0.89 10.47
CA PRO A 115 -16.39 0.89 11.82
C PRO A 115 -17.01 2.06 12.59
N GLU A 116 -17.43 1.82 13.82
CA GLU A 116 -17.86 2.89 14.71
C GLU A 116 -16.63 3.70 15.10
N ILE A 117 -16.55 4.93 14.59
CA ILE A 117 -15.51 5.89 14.93
C ILE A 117 -16.11 6.88 15.91
N THR A 118 -15.70 6.77 17.17
CA THR A 118 -16.16 7.65 18.25
C THR A 118 -15.02 8.54 18.69
N GLU A 119 -15.31 9.80 18.99
CA GLU A 119 -14.36 10.67 19.67
C GLU A 119 -13.96 10.06 21.02
N MET A 120 -12.75 10.38 21.48
CA MET A 120 -12.19 9.70 22.64
C MET A 120 -12.99 10.00 23.92
N ASP A 121 -13.59 11.18 24.04
CA ASP A 121 -14.49 11.55 25.13
C ASP A 121 -15.83 10.79 25.12
N GLY A 122 -16.28 10.34 23.95
CA GLY A 122 -17.43 9.46 23.76
C GLY A 122 -17.12 7.96 23.87
N SER A 123 -15.87 7.59 24.13
CA SER A 123 -15.47 6.18 24.19
C SER A 123 -16.13 5.45 25.35
N SER A 124 -16.66 4.26 25.07
CA SER A 124 -17.37 3.47 26.05
C SER A 124 -16.46 2.97 27.18
N GLN A 125 -17.06 2.58 28.31
CA GLN A 125 -16.29 2.04 29.43
C GLN A 125 -15.59 0.72 29.05
N GLU A 126 -16.20 -0.08 28.18
CA GLU A 126 -15.62 -1.31 27.64
C GLU A 126 -14.33 -1.03 26.86
N PHE A 127 -14.32 0.03 26.04
CA PHE A 127 -13.11 0.47 25.34
C PHE A 127 -12.01 0.82 26.33
N TRP A 128 -12.30 1.65 27.35
CA TRP A 128 -11.31 2.07 28.34
C TRP A 128 -10.71 0.89 29.12
N GLN A 129 -11.55 -0.08 29.50
CA GLN A 129 -11.08 -1.29 30.14
C GLN A 129 -10.24 -2.15 29.20
N ALA A 130 -10.63 -2.27 27.91
CA ALA A 130 -9.84 -3.00 26.91
C ALA A 130 -8.49 -2.35 26.66
N TRP A 131 -8.46 -1.01 26.61
CA TRP A 131 -7.24 -0.22 26.50
C TRP A 131 -6.30 -0.48 27.69
N ALA A 132 -6.81 -0.36 28.92
CA ALA A 132 -6.03 -0.61 30.14
C ALA A 132 -5.44 -2.03 30.16
N ARG A 133 -6.26 -3.06 29.87
CA ARG A 133 -5.78 -4.45 29.76
C ARG A 133 -4.66 -4.60 28.73
N SER A 134 -4.78 -3.94 27.58
CA SER A 134 -3.80 -4.01 26.50
C SER A 134 -2.50 -3.30 26.88
N TYR A 135 -2.59 -2.15 27.53
CA TYR A 135 -1.46 -1.39 28.04
C TYR A 135 -0.67 -2.20 29.08
N ASP A 136 -1.36 -2.75 30.08
CA ASP A 136 -0.75 -3.54 31.14
C ASP A 136 -0.11 -4.82 30.58
N LYS A 137 -0.78 -5.53 29.67
CA LYS A 137 -0.23 -6.72 29.02
C LYS A 137 1.02 -6.41 28.19
N ARG A 138 1.04 -5.28 27.49
CA ARG A 138 2.19 -4.85 26.68
C ARG A 138 3.38 -4.47 27.55
N ASN A 139 3.15 -3.73 28.63
CA ASN A 139 4.21 -3.15 29.46
C ASN A 139 4.65 -4.05 30.63
N GLY A 140 3.83 -5.03 31.02
CA GLY A 140 4.19 -6.03 32.05
C GLY A 140 5.01 -7.20 31.52
N GLY A 141 5.19 -7.32 30.20
CA GLY A 141 5.91 -8.42 29.56
C GLY A 141 7.37 -8.09 29.23
N ARG A 142 8.15 -9.13 28.91
CA ARG A 142 9.49 -8.96 28.30
C ARG A 142 9.34 -8.36 26.89
N SER A 143 10.33 -7.57 26.46
CA SER A 143 10.37 -7.06 25.09
C SER A 143 10.19 -8.20 24.09
N GLY A 144 9.30 -8.02 23.10
CA GLY A 144 8.93 -9.05 22.12
C GLY A 144 7.77 -9.98 22.53
N SER A 145 7.21 -9.85 23.74
CA SER A 145 6.04 -10.63 24.19
C SER A 145 4.83 -10.51 23.25
N TYR A 146 4.59 -9.29 22.73
CA TYR A 146 3.53 -9.02 21.76
C TYR A 146 3.70 -9.85 20.48
N ALA A 147 4.91 -9.90 19.91
CA ALA A 147 5.17 -10.65 18.68
C ALA A 147 4.98 -12.16 18.87
N SER A 148 5.37 -12.70 20.03
CA SER A 148 5.16 -14.11 20.36
C SER A 148 3.67 -14.45 20.47
N GLU A 149 2.90 -13.62 21.17
CA GLU A 149 1.47 -13.82 21.34
C GLU A 149 0.72 -13.67 20.01
N GLN A 150 1.08 -12.68 19.19
CA GLN A 150 0.45 -12.48 17.89
C GLN A 150 0.71 -13.67 16.96
N ARG A 151 1.91 -14.27 16.98
CA ARG A 151 2.19 -15.50 16.21
C ARG A 151 1.28 -16.65 16.63
N ARG A 152 1.09 -16.85 17.94
CA ARG A 152 0.18 -17.88 18.48
C ARG A 152 -1.26 -17.66 18.03
N ILE A 153 -1.74 -16.42 18.09
CA ILE A 153 -3.09 -16.03 17.65
C ILE A 153 -3.24 -16.24 16.14
N ASN A 154 -2.26 -15.83 15.34
CA ASN A 154 -2.31 -16.01 13.88
C ASN A 154 -2.40 -17.48 13.47
N THR A 155 -1.74 -18.40 14.20
CA THR A 155 -1.92 -19.85 13.99
C THR A 155 -3.36 -20.30 14.22
N GLN A 156 -4.12 -19.67 15.12
CA GLN A 156 -5.52 -20.00 15.37
C GLN A 156 -6.45 -19.51 14.26
N TYR A 157 -6.19 -18.32 13.70
CA TYR A 157 -6.97 -17.81 12.57
C TYR A 157 -6.81 -18.67 11.32
N ALA A 158 -5.60 -19.15 11.04
CA ALA A 158 -5.32 -20.01 9.88
C ALA A 158 -6.03 -21.39 9.91
N VAL A 159 -6.65 -21.77 11.04
CA VAL A 159 -7.38 -23.03 11.20
C VAL A 159 -8.91 -22.80 11.19
N ALA A 160 -9.35 -21.54 11.28
CA ALA A 160 -10.76 -21.15 11.29
C ALA A 160 -11.29 -20.76 9.90
N ASP A 161 -10.41 -20.60 8.92
CA ASP A 161 -10.69 -20.43 7.48
C ASP A 161 -10.56 -21.79 6.74
#